data_AF-A0A942AE40-F1
#
_entry.id   AF-A0A942AE40-F1
#
_cell.length_a   1.000
_cell.length_b   1.000
_cell.length_c   1.000
_cell.angle_alpha   90.00
_cell.angle_beta   90.00
_cell.angle_gamma   90.00
#
_symmetry.space_group_name_H-M   'P 1'
#
loop_
_entity.id
_entity.type
_entity.pdbx_description
1 polymer ?
#
loop_
_entity_poly.entity_id
_entity_poly.type
_entity_poly.pdbx_seq_one_letter_code
_entity_poly.pdbx_strand_id
1 'polypeptide(L)'
;MIKPITFQGAVNFKASLYALEIRSRFIDQSSANGYFKNYGQELAMINSSPSTITIGTGAFCVQGRMAEVTSQEVLTIDYSQNNGIHELMYNVGYVLAKIQTYQLNSENNCSFEVRLGSSFSSLNAGLTQMDTYAYDSDNVNKIYELPIYSFEINQSNGELTNITKLIKPIDDYNKVYQLMQSLQTLVAAIQEVANNANQLSTNAESLAEEANEIALTAGANSLDAKNSAAIAVAVANEAKSKVDELGDQIVEKQGTKVVKNGQYITTYSVDNNLTTADTIRISGGNSVK
;
A
#
# COMPACT_ATOMS: atom_id res chain seq x y z
N MET A 1 -8.57 18.02 -46.38
CA MET A 1 -7.36 17.24 -46.66
C MET A 1 -6.87 16.67 -45.35
N ILE A 2 -6.62 15.36 -45.30
CA ILE A 2 -6.05 14.69 -44.13
C ILE A 2 -4.54 14.59 -44.33
N LYS A 3 -3.75 14.94 -43.32
CA LYS A 3 -2.30 14.89 -43.37
C LYS A 3 -1.76 13.89 -42.35
N PRO A 4 -0.85 12.97 -42.74
CA PRO A 4 -0.14 12.14 -41.78
C PRO A 4 0.74 13.03 -40.90
N ILE A 5 0.82 12.69 -39.62
CA ILE A 5 1.79 13.27 -38.71
C ILE A 5 2.90 12.23 -38.54
N THR A 6 4.07 12.53 -39.08
CA THR A 6 5.27 11.68 -39.00
C THR A 6 6.45 12.52 -38.55
N PHE A 7 7.27 11.96 -37.66
CA PHE A 7 8.44 12.60 -37.06
C PHE A 7 9.54 13.02 -38.07
N GLN A 8 9.47 12.54 -39.32
CA GLN A 8 10.51 12.78 -40.34
C GLN A 8 10.03 13.73 -41.45
N GLY A 9 9.58 14.94 -41.14
CA GLY A 9 9.72 16.05 -42.10
C GLY A 9 8.48 16.87 -42.47
N ALA A 10 7.67 17.32 -41.50
CA ALA A 10 6.71 18.40 -41.74
C ALA A 10 7.15 19.70 -41.03
N VAL A 11 7.47 20.73 -41.81
CA VAL A 11 8.10 21.99 -41.37
C VAL A 11 7.14 23.00 -40.70
N ASN A 12 5.86 22.67 -40.52
CA ASN A 12 4.84 23.61 -40.02
C ASN A 12 3.79 22.91 -39.14
N PHE A 13 4.14 22.59 -37.90
CA PHE A 13 3.19 22.01 -36.95
C PHE A 13 3.19 22.73 -35.60
N LYS A 14 2.03 22.81 -34.96
CA LYS A 14 1.88 23.47 -33.65
C LYS A 14 2.56 22.63 -32.56
N ALA A 15 3.50 23.25 -31.85
CA ALA A 15 4.30 22.64 -30.77
C ALA A 15 3.47 21.86 -29.72
N SER A 16 2.22 22.23 -29.48
CA SER A 16 1.32 21.57 -28.52
C SER A 16 1.01 20.11 -28.86
N LEU A 17 1.02 19.74 -30.13
CA LEU A 17 0.72 18.37 -30.56
C LEU A 17 1.99 17.48 -30.63
N TYR A 18 3.18 18.07 -30.83
CA TYR A 18 4.48 17.37 -30.69
C TYR A 18 4.70 16.79 -29.28
N ALA A 19 4.23 17.49 -28.24
CA ALA A 19 4.37 17.05 -26.85
C ALA A 19 3.56 15.78 -26.51
N LEU A 20 2.54 15.45 -27.33
CA LEU A 20 1.70 14.26 -27.15
C LEU A 20 2.26 13.04 -27.91
N GLU A 21 2.96 13.24 -29.03
CA GLU A 21 3.59 12.16 -29.82
C GLU A 21 4.77 11.50 -29.09
N ILE A 22 5.63 12.28 -28.44
CA ILE A 22 6.73 11.75 -27.62
C ILE A 22 6.19 10.92 -26.43
N ARG A 23 4.96 11.20 -25.98
CA ARG A 23 4.29 10.47 -24.90
C ARG A 23 3.56 9.21 -25.37
N SER A 24 3.16 9.12 -26.64
CA SER A 24 2.61 7.91 -27.29
C SER A 24 3.62 6.75 -27.31
N ARG A 25 4.93 7.03 -27.35
CA ARG A 25 6.00 6.00 -27.32
C ARG A 25 6.13 5.25 -25.98
N PHE A 26 5.50 5.75 -24.91
CA PHE A 26 5.43 5.07 -23.60
C PHE A 26 4.12 4.31 -23.39
N ILE A 27 3.25 4.27 -24.40
CA ILE A 27 1.96 3.60 -24.38
C ILE A 27 2.03 2.42 -25.37
N ASP A 28 1.32 1.33 -25.08
CA ASP A 28 1.12 0.25 -26.03
C ASP A 28 0.45 0.80 -27.30
N GLN A 29 1.23 0.89 -28.38
CA GLN A 29 0.79 1.52 -29.63
C GLN A 29 -0.37 0.75 -30.25
N SER A 30 -0.47 -0.57 -30.03
CA SER A 30 -1.57 -1.39 -30.56
C SER A 30 -2.93 -0.97 -29.98
N SER A 31 -2.93 -0.34 -28.81
CA SER A 31 -4.11 0.10 -28.06
C SER A 31 -4.36 1.61 -28.13
N ALA A 32 -3.45 2.39 -28.72
CA ALA A 32 -3.50 3.85 -28.75
C ALA A 32 -4.41 4.38 -29.88
N ASN A 33 -5.72 4.45 -29.61
CA ASN A 33 -6.75 4.91 -30.54
C ASN A 33 -7.58 6.06 -29.94
N GLY A 34 -7.91 7.09 -30.72
CA GLY A 34 -8.81 8.15 -30.26
C GLY A 34 -8.74 9.45 -31.05
N TYR A 35 -9.40 10.49 -30.55
CA TYR A 35 -9.31 11.86 -31.08
C TYR A 35 -8.73 12.86 -30.08
N PHE A 36 -8.21 13.98 -30.58
CA PHE A 36 -7.67 15.04 -29.73
C PHE A 36 -8.78 16.02 -29.31
N LYS A 37 -9.02 16.10 -27.99
CA LYS A 37 -9.98 17.02 -27.41
C LYS A 37 -9.51 18.47 -27.52
N ASN A 38 -10.46 19.40 -27.65
CA ASN A 38 -10.25 20.84 -27.80
C ASN A 38 -9.40 21.22 -29.02
N TYR A 39 -9.40 20.39 -30.07
CA TYR A 39 -8.62 20.61 -31.28
C TYR A 39 -9.47 20.51 -32.55
N GLY A 40 -9.43 21.56 -33.38
CA GLY A 40 -10.32 21.69 -34.54
C GLY A 40 -11.79 21.65 -34.14
N GLN A 41 -12.59 20.93 -34.92
CA GLN A 41 -13.99 20.59 -34.60
C GLN A 41 -14.08 19.21 -33.94
N GLU A 42 -12.97 18.68 -33.41
CA GLU A 42 -12.89 17.37 -32.77
C GLU A 42 -13.40 16.21 -33.63
N LEU A 43 -13.30 16.31 -34.96
CA LEU A 43 -13.86 15.32 -35.89
C LEU A 43 -15.38 15.14 -35.71
N ALA A 44 -16.10 16.21 -35.39
CA ALA A 44 -17.57 16.20 -35.32
C ALA A 44 -18.17 15.82 -36.68
N MET A 45 -19.22 15.00 -36.68
CA MET A 45 -20.04 14.84 -37.88
C MET A 45 -20.85 16.13 -38.08
N ILE A 46 -20.53 16.89 -39.13
CA ILE A 46 -21.10 18.22 -39.38
C ILE A 46 -22.45 18.09 -40.08
N ASN A 47 -22.50 17.25 -41.11
CA ASN A 47 -23.70 16.98 -41.89
C ASN A 47 -23.75 15.49 -42.26
N SER A 48 -24.96 14.99 -42.44
CA SER A 48 -25.24 13.66 -42.99
C SER A 48 -26.43 13.74 -43.93
N SER A 49 -26.34 13.05 -45.05
CA SER A 49 -27.42 12.85 -46.01
C SER A 49 -27.44 11.38 -46.44
N PRO A 50 -28.49 10.93 -47.14
CA PRO A 50 -28.53 9.56 -47.66
C PRO A 50 -27.32 9.16 -48.51
N SER A 51 -26.62 10.11 -49.14
CA SER A 51 -25.49 9.82 -50.04
C SER A 51 -24.13 10.33 -49.54
N THR A 52 -24.10 11.20 -48.54
CA THR A 52 -22.86 11.83 -48.08
C THR A 52 -22.79 12.04 -46.57
N ILE A 53 -21.57 12.01 -46.03
CA ILE A 53 -21.25 12.34 -44.65
C ILE A 53 -20.15 13.41 -44.67
N THR A 54 -20.30 14.47 -43.87
CA THR A 54 -19.25 15.49 -43.71
C THR A 54 -18.64 15.40 -42.31
N ILE A 55 -17.32 15.18 -42.25
CA ILE A 55 -16.55 15.17 -41.00
C ILE A 55 -15.79 16.49 -40.85
N GLY A 56 -15.87 17.07 -39.65
CA GLY A 56 -15.22 18.31 -39.28
C GLY A 56 -13.71 18.19 -39.14
N THR A 57 -13.04 19.33 -38.99
CA THR A 57 -11.60 19.36 -38.71
C THR A 57 -11.26 18.74 -37.36
N GLY A 58 -10.01 18.38 -37.14
CA GLY A 58 -9.55 17.81 -35.88
C GLY A 58 -8.28 16.99 -36.06
N ALA A 59 -7.97 16.16 -35.07
CA ALA A 59 -6.88 15.20 -35.16
C ALA A 59 -7.30 13.89 -34.51
N PHE A 60 -6.73 12.78 -34.99
CA PHE A 60 -6.94 11.44 -34.44
C PHE A 60 -5.66 10.63 -34.39
N CYS A 61 -5.74 9.53 -33.65
CA CYS A 61 -4.72 8.51 -33.56
C CYS A 61 -5.34 7.14 -33.86
N VAL A 62 -4.68 6.35 -34.71
CA VAL A 62 -4.98 4.93 -34.95
C VAL A 62 -3.72 4.13 -34.69
N GLN A 63 -3.79 3.20 -33.73
CA GLN A 63 -2.65 2.42 -33.25
C GLN A 63 -1.35 3.23 -33.11
N GLY A 64 -1.40 4.35 -32.38
CA GLY A 64 -0.24 5.20 -32.11
C GLY A 64 0.17 6.14 -33.26
N ARG A 65 -0.42 6.00 -34.45
CA ARG A 65 -0.15 6.85 -35.63
C ARG A 65 -1.17 7.97 -35.71
N MET A 66 -0.69 9.19 -35.90
CA MET A 66 -1.55 10.37 -35.86
C MET A 66 -1.77 10.98 -37.23
N ALA A 67 -2.93 11.61 -37.37
CA ALA A 67 -3.30 12.37 -38.56
C ALA A 67 -4.10 13.62 -38.17
N GLU A 68 -3.90 14.68 -38.94
CA GLU A 68 -4.64 15.94 -38.82
C GLU A 68 -5.61 16.10 -39.99
N VAL A 69 -6.85 16.44 -39.68
CA VAL A 69 -7.89 16.82 -40.64
C VAL A 69 -7.94 18.34 -40.68
N THR A 70 -7.28 18.94 -41.69
CA THR A 70 -7.09 20.40 -41.75
C THR A 70 -8.28 21.14 -42.36
N SER A 71 -9.18 20.42 -43.05
CA SER A 71 -10.43 20.95 -43.62
C SER A 71 -11.52 19.88 -43.54
N GLN A 72 -12.79 20.28 -43.65
CA GLN A 72 -13.90 19.32 -43.65
C GLN A 72 -13.74 18.27 -44.76
N GLU A 73 -14.05 17.01 -44.45
CA GLU A 73 -13.98 15.88 -45.36
C GLU A 73 -15.39 15.45 -45.74
N VAL A 74 -15.70 15.45 -47.03
CA VAL A 74 -16.98 14.97 -47.56
C VAL A 74 -16.79 13.55 -48.08
N LEU A 75 -17.45 12.60 -47.43
CA LEU A 75 -17.39 11.19 -47.74
C LEU A 75 -18.64 10.80 -48.50
N THR A 76 -18.46 10.06 -49.60
CA THR A 76 -19.59 9.51 -50.36
C THR A 76 -19.91 8.11 -49.83
N ILE A 77 -21.19 7.82 -49.70
CA ILE A 77 -21.68 6.48 -49.35
C ILE A 77 -21.92 5.72 -50.65
N ASP A 78 -21.16 4.65 -50.87
CA ASP A 78 -21.34 3.80 -52.04
C ASP A 78 -22.33 2.65 -51.74
N TYR A 79 -23.48 2.70 -52.41
CA TYR A 79 -24.52 1.68 -52.34
C TYR A 79 -24.44 0.65 -53.47
N SER A 80 -23.38 0.64 -54.28
CA SER A 80 -23.20 -0.32 -55.38
C SER A 80 -23.33 -1.77 -54.90
N GLN A 81 -22.83 -2.07 -53.70
CA GLN A 81 -22.93 -3.37 -53.04
C GLN A 81 -24.37 -3.71 -52.59
N ASN A 82 -25.26 -2.72 -52.48
CA ASN A 82 -26.70 -2.89 -52.23
C ASN A 82 -27.52 -2.85 -53.54
N ASN A 83 -26.90 -3.07 -54.71
CA ASN A 83 -27.52 -2.90 -56.04
C ASN A 83 -28.11 -1.49 -56.26
N GLY A 84 -27.60 -0.47 -55.57
CA GLY A 84 -28.13 0.90 -55.63
C GLY A 84 -29.46 1.12 -54.91
N ILE A 85 -29.96 0.14 -54.14
CA ILE A 85 -31.23 0.19 -53.42
C ILE A 85 -30.96 0.19 -51.91
N HIS A 86 -31.64 1.04 -51.13
CA HIS A 86 -31.45 1.12 -49.68
C HIS A 86 -31.90 -0.12 -48.89
N GLU A 87 -32.65 -1.04 -49.51
CA GLU A 87 -33.56 -1.95 -48.78
C GLU A 87 -33.08 -3.39 -48.52
N LEU A 88 -31.96 -3.90 -49.06
CA LEU A 88 -31.84 -5.38 -49.15
C LEU A 88 -30.61 -6.09 -48.57
N MET A 89 -29.51 -5.42 -48.21
CA MET A 89 -28.33 -6.17 -47.71
C MET A 89 -27.63 -5.55 -46.50
N TYR A 90 -27.43 -4.23 -46.51
CA TYR A 90 -26.72 -3.52 -45.44
C TYR A 90 -27.53 -2.32 -44.92
N ASN A 91 -27.92 -2.38 -43.65
CA ASN A 91 -28.69 -1.35 -42.95
C ASN A 91 -27.87 -0.59 -41.89
N VAL A 92 -26.59 -0.92 -41.74
CA VAL A 92 -25.66 -0.21 -40.86
C VAL A 92 -24.42 0.22 -41.64
N GLY A 93 -23.83 1.34 -41.25
CA GLY A 93 -22.62 1.87 -41.87
C GLY A 93 -21.68 2.51 -40.86
N TYR A 94 -20.41 2.58 -41.25
CA TYR A 94 -19.33 3.08 -40.39
C TYR A 94 -18.44 4.03 -41.18
N VAL A 95 -18.05 5.12 -40.53
CA VAL A 95 -16.94 5.94 -41.01
C VAL A 95 -15.67 5.37 -40.40
N LEU A 96 -14.73 4.98 -41.24
CA LEU A 96 -13.45 4.41 -40.86
C LEU A 96 -12.35 5.46 -41.04
N ALA A 97 -11.53 5.63 -40.02
CA ALA A 97 -10.24 6.28 -40.12
C ALA A 97 -9.19 5.26 -40.53
N LYS A 98 -8.55 5.51 -41.67
CA LYS A 98 -7.55 4.62 -42.24
C LYS A 98 -6.20 5.31 -42.24
N ILE A 99 -5.19 4.64 -41.69
CA ILE A 99 -3.79 5.05 -41.76
C ILE A 99 -3.00 3.94 -42.43
N GLN A 100 -2.20 4.31 -43.43
CA GLN A 100 -1.27 3.44 -44.13
C GLN A 100 0.17 3.93 -43.92
N THR A 101 1.15 3.06 -44.11
CA THR A 101 2.57 3.42 -44.06
C THR A 101 3.22 3.39 -45.45
N TYR A 102 2.42 3.61 -46.50
CA TYR A 102 2.87 3.54 -47.89
C TYR A 102 3.66 4.81 -48.26
N GLN A 103 4.99 4.68 -48.31
CA GLN A 103 5.94 5.77 -48.52
C GLN A 103 5.93 6.80 -47.37
N LEU A 104 7.12 7.20 -46.91
CA LEU A 104 7.28 8.16 -45.81
C LEU A 104 6.59 9.49 -46.14
N ASN A 105 5.71 9.93 -45.24
CA ASN A 105 5.10 11.28 -45.22
C ASN A 105 4.14 11.62 -46.38
N SER A 106 3.57 10.61 -47.05
CA SER A 106 2.58 10.84 -48.12
C SER A 106 1.21 11.28 -47.56
N GLU A 107 0.66 12.39 -48.03
CA GLU A 107 -0.70 12.84 -47.67
C GLU A 107 -1.79 11.79 -48.00
N ASN A 108 -1.50 10.86 -48.93
CA ASN A 108 -2.40 9.76 -49.28
C ASN A 108 -2.41 8.61 -48.26
N ASN A 109 -1.56 8.65 -47.24
CA ASN A 109 -1.51 7.61 -46.20
C ASN A 109 -2.68 7.69 -45.23
N CYS A 110 -3.40 8.81 -45.18
CA CYS A 110 -4.50 9.00 -44.26
C CYS A 110 -5.78 9.31 -45.03
N SER A 111 -6.82 8.52 -44.80
CA SER A 111 -8.12 8.72 -45.44
C SER A 111 -9.27 8.41 -44.48
N PHE A 112 -10.44 8.94 -44.82
CA PHE A 112 -11.70 8.45 -44.27
C PHE A 112 -12.44 7.66 -45.35
N GLU A 113 -13.02 6.53 -44.97
CA GLU A 113 -13.78 5.65 -45.86
C GLU A 113 -15.11 5.29 -45.20
N VAL A 114 -16.16 5.13 -46.01
CA VAL A 114 -17.45 4.62 -45.51
C VAL A 114 -17.57 3.15 -45.88
N ARG A 115 -17.89 2.30 -44.90
CA ARG A 115 -18.14 0.87 -45.12
C ARG A 115 -19.54 0.50 -44.63
N LEU A 116 -20.29 -0.15 -45.50
CA LEU A 116 -21.63 -0.67 -45.20
C LEU A 116 -21.53 -2.14 -44.75
N GLY A 117 -22.45 -2.57 -43.90
CA GLY A 117 -22.56 -3.97 -43.50
C GLY A 117 -23.92 -4.29 -42.88
N SER A 118 -24.09 -5.55 -42.46
CA SER A 118 -25.35 -6.07 -41.89
C SER A 118 -25.35 -6.11 -40.36
N SER A 119 -24.18 -5.96 -39.74
CA SER A 119 -24.02 -5.86 -38.28
C SER A 119 -22.67 -5.21 -37.92
N PHE A 120 -22.53 -4.73 -36.68
CA PHE A 120 -21.25 -4.26 -36.17
C PHE A 120 -20.18 -5.35 -36.19
N SER A 121 -20.54 -6.57 -35.78
CA SER A 121 -19.60 -7.71 -35.69
C SER A 121 -19.04 -8.11 -37.04
N SER A 122 -19.86 -8.14 -38.10
CA SER A 122 -19.41 -8.47 -39.46
C SER A 122 -18.47 -7.41 -40.04
N LEU A 123 -18.68 -6.15 -39.69
CA LEU A 123 -17.81 -5.06 -40.12
C LEU A 123 -16.50 -5.02 -39.34
N ASN A 124 -16.55 -5.25 -38.03
CA ASN A 124 -15.37 -5.27 -37.16
C ASN A 124 -14.43 -6.43 -37.53
N ALA A 125 -14.97 -7.58 -37.96
CA ALA A 125 -14.18 -8.71 -38.46
C ALA A 125 -13.45 -8.43 -39.79
N GLY A 126 -13.93 -7.46 -40.56
CA GLY A 126 -13.33 -7.05 -41.84
C GLY A 126 -12.37 -5.86 -41.74
N LEU A 127 -12.09 -5.35 -40.53
CA LEU A 127 -11.13 -4.26 -40.34
C LEU A 127 -9.71 -4.76 -40.53
N THR A 128 -8.93 -4.02 -41.31
CA THR A 128 -7.50 -4.29 -41.42
C THR A 128 -6.77 -3.69 -40.21
N GLN A 129 -6.23 -4.55 -39.36
CA GLN A 129 -5.46 -4.20 -38.17
C GLN A 129 -4.15 -4.98 -38.22
N MET A 130 -3.15 -4.45 -38.92
CA MET A 130 -1.85 -5.13 -39.01
C MET A 130 -1.08 -4.99 -37.70
N ASP A 131 -0.17 -5.92 -37.40
CA ASP A 131 0.64 -5.84 -36.19
C ASP A 131 1.66 -4.69 -36.28
N THR A 132 1.58 -3.76 -35.33
CA THR A 132 2.48 -2.61 -35.22
C THR A 132 3.90 -3.00 -34.82
N TYR A 133 4.09 -4.16 -34.18
CA TYR A 133 5.39 -4.64 -33.68
C TYR A 133 5.97 -5.81 -34.48
N ALA A 134 5.36 -6.17 -35.62
CA ALA A 134 5.89 -7.20 -36.49
C ALA A 134 7.33 -6.86 -36.93
N TYR A 135 8.20 -7.88 -37.03
CA TYR A 135 9.63 -7.71 -37.35
C TYR A 135 9.91 -6.93 -38.65
N ASP A 136 8.96 -6.91 -39.58
CA ASP A 136 9.04 -6.22 -40.88
C ASP A 136 8.19 -4.93 -40.93
N SER A 137 7.68 -4.44 -39.80
CA SER A 137 6.77 -3.28 -39.71
C SER A 137 7.28 -2.04 -40.42
N ASP A 138 8.60 -1.86 -40.42
CA ASP A 138 9.27 -0.68 -40.97
C ASP A 138 9.60 -0.83 -42.46
N ASN A 139 9.51 -2.05 -43.00
CA ASN A 139 9.91 -2.39 -44.36
C ASN A 139 8.74 -2.80 -45.26
N VAL A 140 7.53 -2.93 -44.69
CA VAL A 140 6.32 -3.33 -45.41
C VAL A 140 5.23 -2.30 -45.15
N ASN A 141 4.47 -1.96 -46.20
CA ASN A 141 3.29 -1.12 -46.03
C ASN A 141 2.28 -1.81 -45.08
N LYS A 142 1.93 -1.14 -44.01
CA LYS A 142 0.93 -1.57 -43.03
C LYS A 142 -0.31 -0.70 -43.16
N ILE A 143 -1.47 -1.30 -42.92
CA ILE A 143 -2.78 -0.66 -42.98
C ILE A 143 -3.48 -0.84 -41.64
N TYR A 144 -4.05 0.24 -41.12
CA TYR A 144 -4.76 0.30 -39.86
C TYR A 144 -6.10 1.00 -40.06
N GLU A 145 -7.21 0.35 -39.69
CA GLU A 145 -8.57 0.85 -39.89
C GLU A 145 -9.35 0.92 -38.58
N LEU A 146 -9.69 2.13 -38.13
CA LEU A 146 -10.45 2.35 -36.90
C LEU A 146 -11.84 2.92 -37.20
N PRO A 147 -12.94 2.27 -36.77
CA PRO A 147 -14.26 2.87 -36.82
C PRO A 147 -14.35 4.10 -35.92
N ILE A 148 -14.71 5.25 -36.49
CA ILE A 148 -14.84 6.53 -35.77
C ILE A 148 -16.29 6.96 -35.55
N TYR A 149 -17.19 6.54 -36.44
CA TYR A 149 -18.64 6.69 -36.29
C TYR A 149 -19.36 5.44 -36.77
N SER A 150 -20.54 5.18 -36.19
CA SER A 150 -21.57 4.29 -36.73
C SER A 150 -22.83 5.07 -37.07
N PHE A 151 -23.64 4.54 -37.98
CA PHE A 151 -24.97 5.02 -38.31
C PHE A 151 -25.83 3.87 -38.80
N GLU A 152 -27.15 4.03 -38.68
CA GLU A 152 -28.15 3.17 -39.29
C GLU A 152 -28.73 3.85 -40.52
N ILE A 153 -29.16 3.05 -41.50
CA ILE A 153 -29.81 3.54 -42.72
C ILE A 153 -31.29 3.18 -42.61
N ASN A 154 -32.15 4.20 -42.63
CA ASN A 154 -33.59 4.00 -42.69
C ASN A 154 -33.96 3.40 -44.05
N GLN A 155 -34.58 2.22 -44.03
CA GLN A 155 -34.89 1.45 -45.23
C GLN A 155 -35.87 2.17 -46.16
N SER A 156 -36.81 2.95 -45.61
CA SER A 156 -37.88 3.57 -46.38
C SER A 156 -37.47 4.82 -47.16
N ASN A 157 -36.43 5.54 -46.69
CA ASN A 157 -36.05 6.84 -47.27
C ASN A 157 -34.53 7.07 -47.37
N GLY A 158 -33.70 6.12 -46.92
CA GLY A 158 -32.24 6.20 -46.95
C GLY A 158 -31.64 7.17 -45.93
N GLU A 159 -32.43 7.81 -45.06
CA GLU A 159 -31.92 8.73 -44.05
C GLU A 159 -31.00 8.02 -43.06
N LEU A 160 -29.93 8.72 -42.63
CA LEU A 160 -29.01 8.20 -41.63
C LEU A 160 -29.54 8.52 -40.23
N THR A 161 -29.69 7.50 -39.40
CA THR A 161 -30.17 7.59 -38.02
C THR A 161 -29.17 6.96 -37.05
N ASN A 162 -29.40 7.09 -35.75
CA ASN A 162 -28.58 6.46 -34.69
C ASN A 162 -27.06 6.71 -34.83
N ILE A 163 -26.72 7.91 -35.31
CA ILE A 163 -25.34 8.31 -35.54
C ILE A 163 -24.61 8.39 -34.19
N THR A 164 -23.57 7.58 -34.04
CA THR A 164 -22.82 7.45 -32.78
C THR A 164 -21.33 7.59 -33.05
N LYS A 165 -20.65 8.47 -32.31
CA LYS A 165 -19.19 8.56 -32.31
C LYS A 165 -18.61 7.40 -31.51
N LEU A 166 -17.71 6.62 -32.11
CA LEU A 166 -17.19 5.38 -31.52
C LEU A 166 -15.84 5.58 -30.82
N ILE A 167 -15.09 6.61 -31.22
CA ILE A 167 -13.79 6.94 -30.63
C ILE A 167 -13.92 7.91 -29.45
N LYS A 168 -13.05 7.73 -28.46
CA LYS A 168 -12.97 8.57 -27.26
C LYS A 168 -11.85 9.59 -27.38
N PRO A 169 -11.88 10.67 -26.57
CA PRO A 169 -10.74 11.54 -26.40
C PRO A 169 -9.48 10.75 -25.99
N ILE A 170 -8.34 11.09 -26.58
CA ILE A 170 -7.03 10.70 -26.07
C ILE A 170 -6.79 11.55 -24.83
N ASP A 171 -7.15 11.04 -23.65
CA ASP A 171 -7.13 11.74 -22.35
C ASP A 171 -6.11 11.14 -21.37
N ASP A 172 -5.04 10.54 -21.90
CA ASP A 172 -4.08 9.76 -21.12
C ASP A 172 -3.34 10.61 -20.08
N TYR A 173 -3.14 11.90 -20.33
CA TYR A 173 -2.56 12.81 -19.34
C TYR A 173 -3.44 12.94 -18.10
N ASN A 174 -4.75 13.13 -18.26
CA ASN A 174 -5.65 13.32 -17.13
C ASN A 174 -5.81 12.01 -16.34
N LYS A 175 -5.84 10.86 -17.02
CA LYS A 175 -5.86 9.54 -16.38
C LYS A 175 -4.58 9.26 -15.58
N VAL A 176 -3.40 9.51 -16.16
CA VAL A 176 -2.11 9.35 -15.48
C VAL A 176 -1.98 10.33 -14.31
N TYR A 177 -2.45 11.57 -14.49
CA TYR A 177 -2.47 12.58 -13.42
C TYR A 177 -3.37 12.16 -12.25
N GLN A 178 -4.57 11.64 -12.52
CA GLN A 178 -5.45 11.09 -11.47
C GLN A 178 -4.83 9.87 -10.79
N LEU A 179 -4.21 8.97 -11.54
CA LEU A 179 -3.48 7.84 -10.99
C LEU A 179 -2.35 8.32 -10.06
N MET A 180 -1.56 9.31 -10.48
CA MET A 180 -0.50 9.91 -9.67
C MET A 180 -1.05 10.53 -8.38
N GLN A 181 -2.17 11.25 -8.45
CA GLN A 181 -2.81 11.79 -7.24
C GLN A 181 -3.26 10.67 -6.29
N SER A 182 -3.86 9.60 -6.80
CA SER A 182 -4.27 8.46 -5.97
C SER A 182 -3.07 7.76 -5.31
N LEU A 183 -1.94 7.66 -6.02
CA LEU A 183 -0.69 7.12 -5.49
C LEU A 183 -0.09 8.03 -4.42
N GLN A 184 -0.14 9.36 -4.58
CA GLN A 184 0.32 10.30 -3.56
C GLN A 184 -0.50 10.17 -2.26
N THR A 185 -1.82 10.03 -2.36
CA THR A 185 -2.68 9.78 -1.20
C THR A 185 -2.33 8.45 -0.52
N LEU A 186 -2.13 7.39 -1.30
CA LEU A 186 -1.76 6.08 -0.76
C LEU A 186 -0.39 6.12 -0.06
N VAL A 187 0.60 6.79 -0.64
CA VAL A 187 1.94 6.94 -0.05
C VAL A 187 1.87 7.70 1.28
N ALA A 188 1.06 8.77 1.36
CA ALA A 188 0.87 9.49 2.61
C ALA A 188 0.27 8.60 3.71
N ALA A 189 -0.75 7.79 3.38
CA ALA A 189 -1.36 6.87 4.32
C ALA A 189 -0.38 5.77 4.79
N ILE A 190 0.44 5.22 3.88
CA ILE A 190 1.48 4.24 4.24
C ILE A 190 2.51 4.86 5.19
N GLN A 191 2.93 6.11 4.94
CA GLN A 191 3.89 6.81 5.79
C GLN A 191 3.35 7.04 7.20
N GLU A 192 2.07 7.39 7.32
CA GLU A 192 1.39 7.55 8.62
C GLU A 192 1.39 6.24 9.42
N VAL A 193 1.01 5.13 8.77
CA VAL A 193 1.02 3.80 9.41
C VAL A 193 2.45 3.41 9.87
N ALA A 194 3.46 3.66 9.03
CA ALA A 194 4.86 3.38 9.37
C ALA A 194 5.34 4.21 10.57
N ASN A 195 4.98 5.50 10.62
CA ASN A 195 5.34 6.37 11.74
C ASN A 195 4.67 5.92 13.05
N ASN A 196 3.39 5.55 13.00
CA ASN A 196 2.66 5.02 14.16
C ASN A 196 3.27 3.71 14.67
N ALA A 197 3.68 2.82 13.76
CA ALA A 197 4.34 1.57 14.12
C ALA A 197 5.70 1.82 14.81
N ASN A 198 6.51 2.76 14.29
CA ASN A 198 7.77 3.14 14.92
C ASN A 198 7.54 3.72 16.33
N GLN A 199 6.54 4.59 16.50
CA GLN A 199 6.23 5.16 17.82
C GLN A 199 5.80 4.07 18.81
N LEU A 200 4.98 3.11 18.37
CA LEU A 200 4.58 1.98 19.21
C LEU A 200 5.79 1.12 19.61
N SER A 201 6.73 0.90 18.68
CA SER A 201 7.98 0.17 18.96
C SER A 201 8.83 0.87 20.01
N THR A 202 9.05 2.17 19.87
CA THR A 202 9.80 2.96 20.86
C THR A 202 9.13 2.97 22.23
N ASN A 203 7.79 3.07 22.28
CA ASN A 203 7.06 2.98 23.55
C ASN A 203 7.21 1.60 24.19
N ALA A 204 7.19 0.52 23.40
CA ALA A 204 7.37 -0.84 23.89
C ALA A 204 8.79 -1.07 24.44
N GLU A 205 9.82 -0.53 23.77
CA GLU A 205 11.21 -0.56 24.26
C GLU A 205 11.34 0.17 25.60
N SER A 206 10.79 1.37 25.72
CA SER A 206 10.82 2.14 26.98
C SER A 206 10.11 1.42 28.13
N LEU A 207 8.95 0.81 27.88
CA LEU A 207 8.24 0.00 28.88
C LEU A 207 9.03 -1.24 29.30
N ALA A 208 9.75 -1.87 28.35
CA ALA A 208 10.60 -3.03 28.65
C ALA A 208 11.80 -2.65 29.51
N GLU A 209 12.41 -1.48 29.27
CA GLU A 209 13.48 -0.93 30.08
C GLU A 209 13.01 -0.64 31.51
N GLU A 210 11.85 0.04 31.67
CA GLU A 210 11.26 0.33 32.98
C GLU A 210 10.96 -0.97 33.76
N ALA A 211 10.37 -1.97 33.10
CA ALA A 211 10.10 -3.27 33.71
C ALA A 211 11.39 -3.98 34.18
N ASN A 212 12.48 -3.85 33.42
CA ASN A 212 13.77 -4.41 33.78
C ASN A 212 14.38 -3.72 35.02
N GLU A 213 14.29 -2.40 35.13
CA GLU A 213 14.74 -1.66 36.33
C GLU A 213 13.96 -2.05 37.58
N ILE A 214 12.63 -2.20 37.46
CA ILE A 214 11.77 -2.68 38.55
C ILE A 214 12.19 -4.09 38.98
N ALA A 215 12.44 -4.99 38.02
CA ALA A 215 12.86 -6.36 38.31
C ALA A 215 14.22 -6.41 39.03
N LEU A 216 15.19 -5.61 38.60
CA LEU A 216 16.49 -5.49 39.28
C LEU A 216 16.35 -5.00 40.71
N THR A 217 15.53 -3.96 40.92
CA THR A 217 15.26 -3.40 42.25
C THR A 217 14.58 -4.43 43.17
N ALA A 218 13.59 -5.15 42.65
CA ALA A 218 12.92 -6.23 43.39
C ALA A 218 13.89 -7.35 43.76
N GLY A 219 14.80 -7.72 42.85
CA GLY A 219 15.86 -8.70 43.11
C GLY A 219 16.81 -8.28 44.23
N ALA A 220 17.25 -7.01 44.23
CA ALA A 220 18.08 -6.45 45.29
C ALA A 220 17.38 -6.47 46.66
N ASN A 221 16.13 -5.97 46.71
CA ASN A 221 15.32 -5.98 47.93
C ASN A 221 15.10 -7.40 48.47
N SER A 222 14.91 -8.38 47.58
CA SER A 222 14.76 -9.80 47.97
C SER A 222 16.05 -10.35 48.60
N LEU A 223 17.22 -10.00 48.05
CA LEU A 223 18.51 -10.41 48.59
C LEU A 223 18.75 -9.80 49.98
N ASP A 224 18.43 -8.52 50.15
CA ASP A 224 18.57 -7.82 51.44
C ASP A 224 17.64 -8.41 52.51
N ALA A 225 16.39 -8.74 52.14
CA ALA A 225 15.46 -9.42 53.02
C ALA A 225 15.98 -10.80 53.45
N LYS A 226 16.56 -11.57 52.50
CA LYS A 226 17.17 -12.88 52.78
C LYS A 226 18.35 -12.75 53.76
N ASN A 227 19.21 -11.76 53.55
CA ASN A 227 20.36 -11.51 54.44
C ASN A 227 19.88 -11.10 55.85
N SER A 228 18.91 -10.20 55.93
CA SER A 228 18.31 -9.76 57.20
C SER A 228 17.68 -10.93 57.95
N ALA A 229 16.97 -11.83 57.26
CA ALA A 229 16.41 -13.03 57.85
C ALA A 229 17.51 -13.99 58.37
N ALA A 230 18.60 -14.17 57.61
CA ALA A 230 19.73 -15.00 58.05
C ALA A 230 20.40 -14.44 59.31
N ILE A 231 20.57 -13.11 59.40
CA ILE A 231 21.08 -12.42 60.59
C ILE A 231 20.13 -12.64 61.77
N ALA A 232 18.83 -12.45 61.58
CA ALA A 232 17.83 -12.65 62.63
C ALA A 232 17.86 -14.09 63.18
N VAL A 233 18.01 -15.10 62.32
CA VAL A 233 18.17 -16.50 62.73
C VAL A 233 19.45 -16.69 63.54
N ALA A 234 20.57 -16.12 63.12
CA ALA A 234 21.83 -16.20 63.86
C ALA A 234 21.71 -15.58 65.26
N VAL A 235 21.12 -14.39 65.36
CA VAL A 235 20.88 -13.71 66.64
C VAL A 235 19.95 -14.53 67.54
N ALA A 236 18.87 -15.11 66.99
CA ALA A 236 17.96 -15.96 67.75
C ALA A 236 18.65 -17.21 68.30
N ASN A 237 19.52 -17.84 67.50
CA ASN A 237 20.31 -18.99 67.93
C ASN A 237 21.32 -18.62 69.03
N GLU A 238 21.99 -17.47 68.92
CA GLU A 238 22.90 -16.97 69.95
C GLU A 238 22.16 -16.67 71.27
N ALA A 239 21.00 -16.02 71.18
CA ALA A 239 20.15 -15.76 72.34
C ALA A 239 19.69 -17.05 73.01
N LYS A 240 19.31 -18.06 72.23
CA LYS A 240 18.97 -19.39 72.74
C LYS A 240 20.15 -20.01 73.50
N SER A 241 21.35 -19.99 72.94
CA SER A 241 22.55 -20.53 73.60
C SER A 241 22.80 -19.86 74.95
N LYS A 242 22.71 -18.53 75.01
CA LYS A 242 22.89 -17.79 76.26
C LYS A 242 21.81 -18.12 77.30
N VAL A 243 20.57 -18.31 76.87
CA VAL A 243 19.47 -18.73 77.76
C VAL A 243 19.70 -20.14 78.29
N ASP A 244 20.14 -21.07 77.44
CA ASP A 244 20.48 -22.43 77.84
C ASP A 244 21.63 -22.41 78.88
N GLU A 245 22.71 -21.67 78.61
CA GLU A 245 23.84 -21.48 79.55
C GLU A 245 23.41 -20.86 80.90
N LEU A 246 22.51 -19.87 80.88
CA LEU A 246 21.92 -19.30 82.09
C LEU A 246 21.11 -20.35 82.87
N GLY A 247 20.34 -21.19 82.16
CA GLY A 247 19.61 -22.32 82.74
C GLY A 247 20.55 -23.27 83.49
N ASP A 248 21.65 -23.67 82.85
CA ASP A 248 22.66 -24.53 83.46
C ASP A 248 23.30 -23.87 84.69
N GLN A 249 23.69 -22.59 84.61
CA GLN A 249 24.26 -21.87 85.75
C GLN A 249 23.32 -21.75 86.94
N ILE A 250 22.02 -21.54 86.69
CA ILE A 250 21.01 -21.48 87.75
C ILE A 250 20.90 -22.84 88.44
N VAL A 251 20.97 -23.95 87.70
CA VAL A 251 20.93 -25.30 88.28
C VAL A 251 22.22 -25.59 89.06
N GLU A 252 23.40 -25.33 88.50
CA GLU A 252 24.69 -25.64 89.13
C GLU A 252 24.99 -24.78 90.36
N LYS A 253 24.52 -23.53 90.40
CA LYS A 253 24.78 -22.59 91.51
C LYS A 253 23.64 -22.52 92.53
N GLN A 254 22.68 -23.44 92.49
CA GLN A 254 21.71 -23.60 93.57
C GLN A 254 22.39 -24.13 94.84
N GLY A 255 22.39 -23.31 95.89
CA GLY A 255 23.02 -23.62 97.17
C GLY A 255 23.15 -22.40 98.09
N THR A 256 23.41 -22.64 99.37
CA THR A 256 23.69 -21.57 100.33
C THR A 256 25.19 -21.27 100.35
N LYS A 257 25.57 -20.05 99.99
CA LYS A 257 26.95 -19.58 100.07
C LYS A 257 27.33 -19.33 101.53
N VAL A 258 28.35 -20.02 102.02
CA VAL A 258 28.89 -19.82 103.37
C VAL A 258 30.11 -18.90 103.29
N VAL A 259 30.03 -17.76 103.97
CA VAL A 259 31.09 -16.74 104.04
C VAL A 259 31.46 -16.46 105.50
N LYS A 260 32.75 -16.24 105.78
CA LYS A 260 33.25 -15.80 107.09
C LYS A 260 34.11 -14.56 106.90
N ASN A 261 33.79 -13.48 107.60
CA ASN A 261 34.51 -12.19 107.51
C ASN A 261 34.67 -11.68 106.07
N GLY A 262 33.65 -11.86 105.23
CA GLY A 262 33.67 -11.44 103.83
C GLY A 262 34.41 -12.38 102.87
N GLN A 263 35.12 -13.40 103.36
CA GLN A 263 35.80 -14.39 102.53
C GLN A 263 34.91 -15.62 102.27
N TYR A 264 34.86 -16.05 101.01
CA TYR A 264 34.17 -17.26 100.60
C TYR A 264 34.84 -18.50 101.20
N ILE A 265 34.04 -19.38 101.84
CA ILE A 265 34.52 -20.65 102.38
C ILE A 265 34.07 -21.80 101.47
N THR A 266 32.76 -21.93 101.25
CA THR A 266 32.18 -23.03 100.48
C THR A 266 30.73 -22.73 100.06
N THR A 267 30.18 -23.54 99.17
CA THR A 267 28.75 -23.58 98.83
C THR A 267 28.17 -24.89 99.34
N TYR A 268 27.06 -24.82 100.08
CA TYR A 268 26.28 -26.00 100.45
C TYR A 268 25.14 -26.19 99.47
N SER A 269 25.15 -27.30 98.74
CA SER A 269 24.00 -27.74 97.96
C SER A 269 22.86 -28.07 98.93
N VAL A 270 21.66 -27.58 98.62
CA VAL A 270 20.45 -27.87 99.39
C VAL A 270 19.44 -28.50 98.44
N ASP A 271 18.92 -29.67 98.81
CA ASP A 271 17.92 -30.39 97.99
C ASP A 271 16.53 -29.75 98.09
N ASN A 272 16.31 -28.88 99.09
CA ASN A 272 15.07 -28.15 99.34
C ASN A 272 15.34 -26.68 99.67
N ASN A 273 14.37 -25.81 99.35
CA ASN A 273 14.41 -24.40 99.74
C ASN A 273 14.42 -24.27 101.27
N LEU A 274 15.44 -23.61 101.82
CA LEU A 274 15.46 -23.20 103.22
C LEU A 274 14.41 -22.09 103.44
N THR A 275 13.51 -22.31 104.37
CA THR A 275 12.47 -21.39 104.80
C THR A 275 12.78 -20.82 106.18
N THR A 276 12.06 -19.78 106.57
CA THR A 276 12.18 -19.19 107.91
C THR A 276 11.70 -20.11 109.04
N ALA A 277 11.05 -21.23 108.72
CA ALA A 277 10.65 -22.25 109.68
C ALA A 277 11.73 -23.32 109.91
N ASP A 278 12.75 -23.38 109.05
CA ASP A 278 13.80 -24.39 109.17
C ASP A 278 14.75 -24.08 110.33
N THR A 279 15.18 -25.14 111.00
CA THR A 279 16.06 -25.03 112.16
C THR A 279 17.49 -25.43 111.78
N ILE A 280 18.42 -24.48 111.87
CA ILE A 280 19.85 -24.77 111.70
C ILE A 280 20.38 -25.42 112.98
N ARG A 281 20.92 -26.63 112.88
CA ARG A 281 21.62 -27.31 113.97
C ARG A 281 23.12 -27.36 113.69
N ILE A 282 23.90 -26.71 114.53
CA ILE A 282 25.36 -26.83 114.55
C ILE A 282 25.72 -27.75 115.71
N SER A 283 26.47 -28.82 115.43
CA SER A 283 26.89 -29.78 116.46
C SER A 283 28.37 -30.09 116.31
N GLY A 284 29.07 -30.13 117.46
CA GLY A 284 30.52 -30.22 117.52
C GLY A 284 31.21 -28.86 117.43
N GLY A 285 32.12 -28.60 118.36
CA GLY A 285 32.98 -27.42 118.36
C GLY A 285 34.22 -27.69 119.21
N ASN A 286 35.41 -27.54 118.60
CA ASN A 286 36.62 -27.34 119.39
C ASN A 286 36.62 -25.87 119.83
N SER A 287 36.44 -25.64 121.12
CA SER A 287 36.79 -24.36 121.73
C SER A 287 38.30 -24.19 121.61
N VAL A 288 38.77 -23.45 120.61
CA VAL A 288 40.14 -22.94 120.62
C VAL A 288 40.11 -21.69 121.50
N LYS A 289 40.76 -21.78 122.66
CA LYS A 289 41.05 -20.62 123.52
C LYS A 289 41.94 -19.63 122.79
#